data_AF-A0A8T5H951-F1
#
_entry.id   AF-A0A8T5H951-F1
#
_cell.length_a   1.000
_cell.length_b   1.000
_cell.length_c   1.000
_cell.angle_alpha   90.00
_cell.angle_beta   90.00
_cell.angle_gamma   90.00
#
_symmetry.space_group_name_H-M   'P 1'
#
loop_
_entity.id
_entity.type
_entity.pdbx_description
1 polymer ?
#
loop_
_entity_poly.entity_id
_entity_poly.type
_entity_poly.pdbx_seq_one_letter_code
_entity_poly.pdbx_strand_id
1 'polypeptide(L)'
;MFGKKAKDNFNKEWTSFEFVQHLIKYPDTSDDTFLGMYENLLGDDNLEKDMEDYWELKVSESIIDQQEFEKIKKAFKQRFEKIRKIDQTKKDAIDIAKWAVTNTDNTSGVREDE
;
A
#
# COMPACT_ATOMS: atom_id res chain seq x y z
N MET A 1 5.88 31.55 -0.20
CA MET A 1 7.05 30.63 -0.20
C MET A 1 6.51 29.24 -0.53
N PHE A 2 6.77 28.74 -1.73
CA PHE A 2 6.33 27.40 -2.13
C PHE A 2 7.18 26.38 -1.38
N GLY A 3 6.54 25.67 -0.45
CA GLY A 3 7.18 24.59 0.31
C GLY A 3 7.82 23.60 -0.64
N LYS A 4 9.09 23.25 -0.36
CA LYS A 4 9.79 22.14 -1.01
C LYS A 4 8.85 20.94 -1.04
N LYS A 5 8.37 20.57 -2.23
CA LYS A 5 7.72 19.28 -2.42
C LYS A 5 8.78 18.25 -2.08
N ALA A 6 8.62 17.56 -0.95
CA ALA A 6 9.39 16.37 -0.60
C ALA A 6 9.01 15.28 -1.60
N LYS A 7 9.50 15.42 -2.83
CA LYS A 7 9.59 14.30 -3.76
C LYS A 7 10.75 13.44 -3.28
N ASP A 8 10.44 12.17 -3.09
CA ASP A 8 11.37 11.05 -3.19
C ASP A 8 12.14 10.68 -1.92
N ASN A 9 11.40 10.21 -0.91
CA ASN A 9 11.94 9.14 -0.04
C ASN A 9 10.94 8.00 0.22
N PHE A 10 9.91 7.87 -0.61
CA PHE A 10 8.94 6.76 -0.56
C PHE A 10 9.35 5.56 -1.42
N ASN A 11 10.36 5.74 -2.29
CA ASN A 11 10.99 4.67 -3.08
C ASN A 11 11.95 3.82 -2.24
N LYS A 12 12.12 4.13 -0.95
CA LYS A 12 12.83 3.20 -0.07
C LYS A 12 11.94 2.00 0.16
N GLU A 13 12.57 0.86 0.34
CA GLU A 13 11.90 -0.35 0.81
C GLU A 13 11.43 -0.16 2.27
N TRP A 14 10.26 -0.71 2.60
CA TRP A 14 9.65 -0.59 3.93
C TRP A 14 9.38 -1.96 4.53
N THR A 15 9.84 -2.19 5.75
CA THR A 15 9.27 -3.28 6.55
C THR A 15 7.85 -2.91 6.99
N SER A 16 6.99 -3.91 7.21
CA SER A 16 5.63 -3.71 7.75
C SER A 16 5.64 -2.92 9.06
N PHE A 17 6.64 -3.17 9.91
CA PHE A 17 6.82 -2.45 11.17
C PHE A 17 7.14 -0.96 10.96
N GLU A 18 8.11 -0.63 10.10
CA GLU A 18 8.44 0.77 9.79
C GLU A 18 7.27 1.51 9.15
N PHE A 19 6.51 0.80 8.32
CA PHE A 19 5.28 1.32 7.71
C PHE A 19 4.30 1.76 8.79
N VAL A 20 3.95 0.84 9.69
CA VAL A 20 2.99 1.09 10.78
C VAL A 20 3.47 2.24 11.66
N GLN A 21 4.75 2.26 12.05
CA GLN A 21 5.33 3.36 12.83
C GLN A 21 5.21 4.71 12.12
N HIS A 22 5.41 4.75 10.81
CA HIS A 22 5.26 5.97 10.03
C HIS A 22 3.83 6.49 10.09
N LEU A 23 2.84 5.63 9.89
CA LEU A 23 1.44 6.02 9.91
C LEU A 23 0.97 6.48 11.30
N ILE A 24 1.49 5.88 12.37
CA ILE A 24 1.20 6.32 13.74
C ILE A 24 1.76 7.72 13.97
N LYS A 25 3.00 7.98 13.50
CA LYS A 25 3.65 9.28 13.64
C LYS A 25 3.00 10.35 12.75
N TYR A 26 2.50 9.95 11.59
CA TYR A 26 1.91 10.83 10.57
C TYR A 26 0.54 10.28 10.15
N PRO A 27 -0.50 10.39 11.01
CA PRO A 27 -1.82 9.82 10.73
C PRO A 27 -2.48 10.42 9.47
N ASP A 28 -2.16 11.67 9.16
CA ASP A 28 -2.64 12.40 7.97
C ASP A 28 -1.85 12.07 6.68
N THR A 29 -1.01 11.03 6.69
CA THR A 29 -0.32 10.54 5.49
C THR A 29 -1.33 10.35 4.35
N SER A 30 -1.07 10.95 3.18
CA SER A 30 -1.99 10.86 2.05
C SER A 30 -2.10 9.43 1.51
N ASP A 31 -3.23 9.09 0.88
CA ASP A 31 -3.40 7.74 0.29
C ASP A 31 -2.41 7.48 -0.85
N ASP A 32 -1.97 8.51 -1.59
CA ASP A 32 -0.93 8.37 -2.63
C ASP A 32 0.42 7.99 -2.00
N THR A 33 0.77 8.63 -0.89
CA THR A 33 1.98 8.32 -0.12
C THR A 33 1.90 6.91 0.46
N PHE A 34 0.75 6.57 1.04
CA PHE A 34 0.49 5.25 1.62
C PHE A 34 0.65 4.16 0.55
N LEU A 35 0.08 4.36 -0.62
CA LEU A 35 0.19 3.43 -1.74
C LEU A 35 1.64 3.27 -2.20
N GLY A 36 2.40 4.37 -2.31
CA GLY A 36 3.81 4.30 -2.67
C GLY A 36 4.67 3.55 -1.64
N MET A 37 4.34 3.67 -0.35
CA MET A 37 4.97 2.83 0.69
C MET A 37 4.58 1.36 0.54
N TYR A 38 3.32 1.07 0.18
CA TYR A 38 2.80 -0.29 0.06
C TYR A 38 3.36 -1.04 -1.15
N GLU A 39 3.49 -0.34 -2.27
CA GLU A 39 4.14 -0.86 -3.48
C GLU A 39 5.61 -1.23 -3.22
N ASN A 40 6.26 -0.62 -2.23
CA ASN A 40 7.64 -0.88 -1.79
C ASN A 40 7.72 -1.69 -0.48
N LEU A 41 6.65 -2.39 -0.09
CA LEU A 41 6.65 -3.23 1.10
C LEU A 41 7.57 -4.44 0.91
N LEU A 42 8.43 -4.67 1.90
CA LEU A 42 9.33 -5.82 1.93
C LEU A 42 8.68 -7.03 2.55
N GLY A 43 8.75 -8.15 1.83
CA GLY A 43 8.24 -9.42 2.31
C GLY A 43 6.71 -9.46 2.36
N ASP A 44 6.19 -10.18 3.35
CA ASP A 44 4.76 -10.42 3.48
C ASP A 44 4.03 -9.22 4.09
N ASP A 45 2.78 -9.05 3.66
CA ASP A 45 1.86 -8.04 4.19
C ASP A 45 1.40 -8.40 5.62
N ASN A 46 2.18 -7.95 6.61
CA ASN A 46 1.91 -8.12 8.04
C ASN A 46 1.38 -6.85 8.72
N LEU A 47 0.82 -5.91 7.96
CA LEU A 47 0.47 -4.57 8.46
C LEU A 47 -0.54 -4.58 9.61
N GLU A 48 -1.57 -5.44 9.56
CA GLU A 48 -2.52 -5.58 10.67
C GLU A 48 -1.84 -6.07 11.93
N LYS A 49 -1.00 -7.10 11.81
CA LYS A 49 -0.32 -7.72 12.95
C LYS A 49 0.60 -6.72 13.63
N ASP A 50 1.44 -6.03 12.86
CA ASP A 50 2.39 -5.06 13.43
C ASP A 50 1.68 -3.85 14.07
N MET A 51 0.52 -3.46 13.53
CA MET A 51 -0.32 -2.42 14.12
C MET A 51 -1.00 -2.88 15.40
N GLU A 52 -1.54 -4.11 15.42
CA GLU A 52 -2.10 -4.71 16.63
C GLU A 52 -1.04 -4.85 17.72
N ASP A 53 0.10 -5.45 17.42
CA ASP A 53 1.21 -5.64 18.37
C ASP A 53 1.68 -4.29 18.96
N TYR A 54 1.79 -3.24 18.13
CA TYR A 54 2.18 -1.90 18.59
C TYR A 54 1.16 -1.33 19.59
N TRP A 55 -0.12 -1.34 19.25
CA TRP A 55 -1.15 -0.69 20.08
C TRP A 55 -1.54 -1.53 21.29
N GLU A 56 -1.47 -2.86 21.24
CA GLU A 56 -1.64 -3.72 22.41
C GLU A 56 -0.59 -3.41 23.49
N LEU A 57 0.66 -3.18 23.08
CA LEU A 57 1.70 -2.70 24.00
C LEU A 57 1.28 -1.36 24.64
N LYS A 58 0.73 -0.42 23.86
CA LYS A 58 0.27 0.89 24.37
C LYS A 58 -0.93 0.80 25.32
N VAL A 59 -1.84 -0.15 25.07
CA VAL A 59 -2.93 -0.47 26.01
C VAL A 59 -2.35 -1.03 27.31
N SER A 60 -1.39 -1.96 27.23
CA SER A 60 -0.75 -2.54 28.41
C SER A 60 0.02 -1.50 29.25
N GLU A 61 0.59 -0.50 28.59
CA GLU A 61 1.26 0.65 29.20
C GLU A 61 0.27 1.69 29.76
N SER A 62 -1.05 1.45 29.65
CA SER A 62 -2.13 2.37 30.04
C SER A 62 -2.03 3.75 29.37
N ILE A 63 -1.39 3.83 28.19
CA ILE A 63 -1.26 5.07 27.41
C ILE A 63 -2.57 5.38 26.69
N ILE A 64 -3.26 4.32 26.23
CA ILE A 64 -4.59 4.38 25.63
C ILE A 64 -5.49 3.33 26.29
N ASP A 65 -6.80 3.51 26.17
CA ASP A 65 -7.77 2.49 26.59
C ASP A 65 -8.15 1.53 25.43
N GLN A 66 -8.82 0.44 25.78
CA GLN A 66 -9.26 -0.56 24.79
C GLN A 66 -10.23 0.04 23.76
N GLN A 67 -11.07 1.01 24.15
CA GLN A 67 -12.07 1.60 23.26
C GLN A 67 -11.41 2.50 22.21
N GLU A 68 -10.36 3.21 22.59
CA GLU A 68 -9.52 4.00 21.69
C GLU A 68 -8.73 3.08 20.75
N PHE A 69 -8.16 1.98 21.26
CA PHE A 69 -7.50 0.98 20.43
C PHE A 69 -8.44 0.43 19.35
N GLU A 70 -9.66 0.01 19.70
CA GLU A 70 -10.63 -0.51 18.72
C GLU A 70 -10.97 0.51 17.61
N LYS A 71 -11.05 1.81 17.95
CA LYS A 71 -11.29 2.87 16.96
C LYS A 71 -10.10 3.00 16.01
N ILE A 72 -8.87 3.00 16.55
CA ILE A 72 -7.64 3.05 15.78
C ILE A 72 -7.55 1.84 14.86
N LYS A 73 -7.70 0.64 15.41
CA LYS A 73 -7.69 -0.64 14.70
C LYS A 73 -8.62 -0.63 13.49
N LYS A 74 -9.86 -0.17 13.69
CA LYS A 74 -10.86 -0.06 12.62
C LYS A 74 -10.45 0.93 11.53
N ALA A 75 -9.93 2.11 11.91
CA ALA A 75 -9.50 3.12 10.95
C ALA A 75 -8.32 2.61 10.09
N PHE A 76 -7.32 1.99 10.71
CA PHE A 76 -6.17 1.44 10.01
C PHE A 76 -6.57 0.30 9.06
N LYS A 77 -7.40 -0.64 9.52
CA LYS A 77 -7.91 -1.74 8.69
C LYS A 77 -8.60 -1.24 7.42
N GLN A 78 -9.47 -0.22 7.54
CA GLN A 78 -10.15 0.36 6.38
C GLN A 78 -9.16 0.96 5.38
N ARG A 79 -8.07 1.58 5.86
CA ARG A 79 -7.04 2.14 5.00
C ARG A 79 -6.21 1.06 4.31
N PHE A 80 -5.79 0.01 5.03
CA PHE A 80 -5.08 -1.12 4.44
C PHE A 80 -5.90 -1.79 3.34
N GLU A 81 -7.18 -2.07 3.60
CA GLU A 81 -8.10 -2.64 2.60
C GLU A 81 -8.23 -1.75 1.36
N LYS A 82 -8.31 -0.43 1.54
CA LYS A 82 -8.40 0.54 0.42
C LYS A 82 -7.15 0.46 -0.46
N ILE A 83 -5.97 0.46 0.14
CA ILE A 83 -4.70 0.48 -0.59
C ILE A 83 -4.46 -0.84 -1.33
N ARG A 84 -4.75 -1.98 -0.70
CA ARG A 84 -4.70 -3.31 -1.35
C ARG A 84 -5.57 -3.37 -2.60
N LYS A 85 -6.80 -2.84 -2.54
CA LYS A 85 -7.70 -2.80 -3.70
C LYS A 85 -7.13 -1.94 -4.83
N ILE A 86 -6.52 -0.80 -4.50
CA ILE A 86 -5.91 0.08 -5.51
C ILE A 86 -4.71 -0.62 -6.16
N ASP A 87 -3.82 -1.22 -5.37
CA ASP A 87 -2.65 -1.96 -5.86
C ASP A 87 -3.05 -3.15 -6.76
N GLN A 88 -4.04 -3.94 -6.34
CA GLN A 88 -4.56 -5.04 -7.16
C GLN A 88 -5.15 -4.52 -8.49
N THR A 89 -5.95 -3.45 -8.45
CA THR A 89 -6.54 -2.86 -9.66
C THR A 89 -5.45 -2.38 -10.63
N LYS A 90 -4.35 -1.80 -10.11
CA LYS A 90 -3.20 -1.39 -10.92
C LYS A 90 -2.52 -2.60 -11.57
N LYS A 91 -2.28 -3.67 -10.80
CA LYS A 91 -1.65 -4.91 -11.30
C LYS A 91 -2.50 -5.56 -12.39
N ASP A 92 -3.81 -5.67 -12.17
CA ASP A 92 -4.75 -6.22 -13.17
C ASP A 92 -4.75 -5.40 -14.47
N ALA A 93 -4.74 -4.06 -14.37
CA ALA A 93 -4.68 -3.20 -15.55
C ALA A 93 -3.37 -3.37 -16.34
N ILE A 94 -2.23 -3.52 -15.64
CA ILE A 94 -0.94 -3.78 -16.25
C ILE A 94 -0.92 -5.13 -16.97
N ASP A 95 -1.49 -6.17 -16.35
CA ASP A 95 -1.52 -7.51 -16.92
C ASP A 95 -2.45 -7.58 -18.16
N ILE A 96 -3.59 -6.89 -18.13
CA ILE A 96 -4.45 -6.72 -19.31
C ILE A 96 -3.70 -6.02 -20.45
N ALA A 97 -2.97 -4.95 -20.14
CA ALA A 97 -2.19 -4.22 -21.15
C ALA A 97 -1.08 -5.09 -21.76
N LYS A 98 -0.35 -5.86 -20.94
CA LYS A 98 0.66 -6.82 -21.42
C LYS A 98 0.04 -7.87 -22.33
N TRP A 99 -1.08 -8.46 -21.93
CA TRP A 99 -1.81 -9.46 -22.73
C TRP A 99 -2.21 -8.90 -24.11
N ALA A 100 -2.73 -7.68 -24.15
CA ALA A 100 -3.16 -7.03 -25.40
C ALA A 100 -2.00 -6.84 -26.38
N VAL A 101 -0.82 -6.43 -25.89
CA VAL A 101 0.40 -6.28 -26.71
C VAL A 101 0.85 -7.63 -27.27
N THR A 102 0.94 -8.67 -26.42
CA THR A 102 1.43 -9.99 -26.86
C THR A 102 0.52 -10.67 -27.90
N ASN A 103 -0.78 -10.35 -27.93
CA ASN A 103 -1.71 -10.93 -28.90
C ASN A 103 -1.82 -10.14 -30.20
N THR A 104 -1.51 -8.84 -30.19
CA THR A 104 -1.44 -8.06 -31.43
C THR A 104 -0.21 -8.44 -32.26
N ASP A 105 0.90 -8.83 -31.63
CA ASP A 105 2.10 -9.32 -32.33
C ASP A 105 1.87 -10.66 -33.07
N ASN A 106 1.01 -11.54 -32.54
CA ASN A 106 0.66 -12.83 -33.15
C ASN A 106 -0.33 -12.74 -34.31
N THR A 107 -0.86 -11.55 -34.63
CA THR A 107 -1.87 -11.37 -35.70
C THR A 107 -1.28 -10.84 -37.01
N SER A 108 0.06 -10.77 -37.14
CA SER A 108 0.75 -10.28 -38.35
C SER A 108 1.02 -11.35 -39.43
N GLY A 109 0.48 -12.57 -39.27
CA GLY A 109 0.68 -13.71 -40.16
C GLY A 109 -0.53 -14.11 -40.99
N VAL A 110 -1.17 -13.18 -41.70
CA VAL A 110 -1.95 -13.53 -42.89
C VAL A 110 -1.41 -12.70 -44.04
N ARG A 111 -0.40 -13.26 -44.72
CA ARG A 111 -0.21 -12.95 -46.14
C ARG A 111 -1.16 -13.86 -46.90
N GLU A 112 -2.23 -13.24 -47.39
CA GLU A 112 -2.91 -13.70 -48.59
C GLU A 112 -1.84 -13.85 -49.67
N ASP A 113 -1.62 -15.06 -50.15
CA ASP A 113 -1.02 -15.28 -51.47
C ASP A 113 -1.79 -16.45 -52.09
N GLU A 114 -2.32 -16.17 -53.29
CA GLU A 114 -3.19 -16.98 -54.16
C GLU A 114 -2.62 -18.34 -54.57
#